data_AF-A0A959AZI0-F1
#
_entry.id   AF-A0A959AZI0-F1
#
_cell.length_a   1.000
_cell.length_b   1.000
_cell.length_c   1.000
_cell.angle_alpha   90.00
_cell.angle_beta   90.00
_cell.angle_gamma   90.00
#
_symmetry.space_group_name_H-M   'P 1'
#
loop_
_entity.id
_entity.type
_entity.pdbx_description
1 polymer ?
#
loop_
_entity_poly.entity_id
_entity_poly.type
_entity_poly.pdbx_seq_one_letter_code
_entity_poly.pdbx_strand_id
1 'polypeptide(L)'
;MKPQIAAATLLSMMIVLGIAWHAPTITTETTDDCLNLPEEPFNYANITLPFYLQAPPLLDADNTPPGNPITDAGAALGRVLFY
;
A
#
# COMPACT_ATOMS: atom_id res chain seq x y z
N MET A 1 -20.70 46.79 -34.86
CA MET A 1 -20.90 45.36 -34.51
C MET A 1 -19.54 44.67 -34.42
N LYS A 2 -18.90 44.62 -33.24
CA LYS A 2 -17.64 43.85 -33.04
C LYS A 2 -17.22 43.51 -31.57
N PRO A 3 -17.87 43.97 -30.46
CA PRO A 3 -17.35 43.67 -29.12
C PRO A 3 -17.72 42.27 -28.59
N GLN A 4 -18.77 41.63 -29.13
CA GLN A 4 -19.27 40.37 -28.58
C GLN A 4 -18.40 39.14 -28.90
N ILE A 5 -17.57 39.21 -29.96
CA ILE A 5 -16.70 38.10 -30.38
C ILE A 5 -15.44 38.01 -29.49
N ALA A 6 -14.92 39.14 -29.00
CA ALA A 6 -13.76 39.20 -28.11
C ALA A 6 -14.09 38.69 -26.69
N ALA A 7 -15.29 38.98 -26.18
CA ALA A 7 -15.75 38.49 -24.89
C ALA A 7 -16.00 36.97 -24.89
N ALA A 8 -16.55 36.43 -25.98
CA ALA A 8 -16.82 35.00 -26.13
C ALA A 8 -15.54 34.16 -26.25
N THR A 9 -14.49 34.69 -26.88
CA THR A 9 -13.19 34.01 -27.02
C THR A 9 -12.39 33.99 -25.71
N LEU A 10 -12.44 35.08 -24.93
CA LEU A 10 -11.85 35.12 -23.58
C LEU A 10 -12.57 34.18 -22.60
N LEU A 11 -13.90 34.11 -22.66
CA LEU A 11 -14.69 33.20 -21.82
C LEU A 11 -14.42 31.72 -22.16
N SER A 12 -14.29 31.40 -23.45
CA SER A 12 -13.93 30.05 -23.89
C SER A 12 -12.52 29.64 -23.44
N MET A 13 -11.55 30.55 -23.47
CA MET A 13 -10.17 30.29 -23.02
C MET A 13 -10.06 30.12 -21.49
N MET A 14 -10.88 30.82 -20.71
CA MET A 14 -10.95 30.64 -19.24
C MET A 14 -11.58 29.31 -18.84
N ILE A 15 -12.56 28.81 -19.60
CA ILE A 15 -13.16 27.49 -19.38
C ILE A 15 -12.13 26.39 -19.67
N VAL A 16 -11.34 26.54 -20.75
CA VAL A 16 -10.26 25.59 -21.10
C VAL A 16 -9.11 25.61 -20.08
N LEU A 17 -8.80 26.76 -19.48
CA LEU A 17 -7.80 26.84 -18.40
C LEU A 17 -8.30 26.21 -17.08
N GLY A 18 -9.59 26.33 -16.77
CA GLY A 18 -10.20 25.78 -15.56
C GLY A 18 -10.34 24.25 -15.55
N ILE A 19 -10.61 23.65 -16.71
CA ILE A 19 -10.65 22.17 -16.87
C ILE A 19 -9.25 21.53 -16.81
N ALA A 20 -8.18 22.28 -17.10
CA ALA A 20 -6.81 21.79 -16.94
C ALA A 20 -6.38 21.67 -15.46
N TRP A 21 -7.03 22.40 -14.54
CA TRP A 21 -6.73 22.36 -13.10
C TRP A 21 -7.42 21.20 -12.36
N HIS A 22 -8.50 20.67 -12.94
CA HIS A 22 -9.23 19.51 -12.43
C HIS A 22 -9.15 18.34 -13.40
N ALA A 23 -8.08 18.25 -14.20
CA ALA A 23 -7.82 17.02 -14.92
C ALA A 23 -7.83 15.90 -13.88
N PRO A 24 -8.75 14.91 -13.99
CA PRO A 24 -8.69 13.78 -13.09
C PRO A 24 -7.31 13.18 -13.30
N THR A 25 -6.50 13.16 -12.25
CA THR A 25 -5.34 12.30 -12.23
C THR A 25 -5.89 10.90 -12.36
N ILE A 26 -5.96 10.39 -13.58
CA ILE A 26 -6.16 8.98 -13.81
C ILE A 26 -4.87 8.38 -13.29
N THR A 27 -4.88 7.96 -12.03
CA THR A 27 -3.91 7.00 -11.53
C THR A 27 -4.08 5.82 -12.46
N THR A 28 -3.14 5.65 -13.37
CA THR A 28 -2.97 4.37 -14.02
C THR A 28 -2.62 3.43 -12.88
N GLU A 29 -3.63 2.73 -12.37
CA GLU A 29 -3.43 1.54 -11.58
C GLU A 29 -2.76 0.56 -12.54
N THR A 30 -1.45 0.70 -12.73
CA THR A 30 -0.62 -0.41 -13.16
C THR A 30 -0.83 -1.42 -12.06
N THR A 31 -1.71 -2.38 -12.32
CA THR A 31 -1.70 -3.66 -11.60
C THR A 31 -0.32 -4.21 -11.88
N ASP A 32 0.63 -3.85 -11.03
CA ASP A 32 1.94 -4.45 -11.03
C ASP A 32 1.66 -5.94 -10.78
N ASP A 33 1.99 -6.81 -11.73
CA ASP A 33 1.86 -8.27 -11.56
C ASP A 33 2.75 -8.76 -10.39
N CYS A 34 3.55 -7.87 -9.80
CA CYS A 34 4.32 -8.08 -8.60
C CYS A 34 3.51 -7.79 -7.32
N LEU A 35 3.72 -8.61 -6.30
CA LEU A 35 3.18 -8.37 -4.96
C LEU A 35 3.82 -7.10 -4.36
N ASN A 36 2.98 -6.19 -3.86
CA ASN A 36 3.43 -5.00 -3.15
C ASN A 36 3.89 -5.34 -1.73
N LEU A 37 5.17 -5.65 -1.57
CA LEU A 37 5.79 -5.91 -0.25
C LEU A 37 6.35 -4.62 0.36
N PRO A 38 6.32 -4.48 1.70
CA PRO A 38 7.05 -3.42 2.38
C PRO A 38 8.56 -3.58 2.16
N GLU A 39 9.27 -2.47 1.95
CA GLU A 39 10.73 -2.46 1.78
C GLU A 39 11.45 -2.99 3.04
N GLU A 40 10.95 -2.63 4.22
CA GLU A 40 11.41 -3.18 5.50
C GLU A 40 10.26 -3.90 6.23
N PRO A 41 10.40 -5.22 6.48
CA PRO A 41 9.41 -5.94 7.28
C PRO A 41 9.56 -5.64 8.77
N PHE A 42 8.45 -5.67 9.51
CA PHE A 42 8.47 -5.60 10.97
C PHE A 42 9.11 -6.85 11.59
N ASN A 43 9.50 -6.76 12.86
CA ASN A 43 10.00 -7.90 13.63
C ASN A 43 8.85 -8.87 13.98
N TYR A 44 8.80 -9.99 13.28
CA TYR A 44 7.90 -11.13 13.52
C TYR A 44 8.63 -12.33 14.12
N ALA A 45 9.90 -12.51 13.79
CA ALA A 45 10.67 -13.69 14.15
C ALA A 45 11.23 -13.62 15.58
N ASN A 46 11.57 -12.43 16.07
CA ASN A 46 12.29 -12.24 17.33
C ASN A 46 11.49 -11.38 18.32
N ILE A 47 10.25 -11.79 18.59
CA ILE A 47 9.37 -11.08 19.50
C ILE A 47 9.70 -11.40 20.96
N THR A 48 9.80 -10.37 21.79
CA THR A 48 9.94 -10.55 23.25
C THR A 48 8.59 -10.98 23.81
N LEU A 49 8.49 -12.25 24.21
CA LEU A 49 7.28 -12.79 24.82
C LEU A 49 7.24 -12.49 26.33
N PRO A 50 6.07 -12.12 26.89
CA PRO A 50 5.85 -12.09 28.33
C PRO A 50 6.27 -13.38 29.04
N PHE A 51 6.75 -13.27 30.28
CA PHE A 51 7.28 -14.41 31.05
C PHE A 51 6.29 -15.57 31.18
N TYR A 52 5.00 -15.29 31.37
CA TYR A 52 3.96 -16.32 31.51
C TYR A 52 3.71 -17.13 30.22
N LEU A 53 4.19 -16.65 29.07
CA LEU A 53 4.16 -17.39 27.80
C LEU A 53 5.42 -18.25 27.59
N GLN A 54 6.45 -18.04 28.40
CA GLN A 54 7.73 -18.77 28.33
C GLN A 54 7.77 -19.95 29.32
N ALA A 55 6.61 -20.52 29.64
CA ALA A 55 6.48 -21.63 30.57
C ALA A 55 5.70 -22.80 29.93
N PRO A 56 5.96 -24.06 30.33
CA PRO A 56 5.09 -25.17 29.98
C PRO A 56 3.63 -24.91 30.41
N PRO A 57 2.63 -25.37 29.63
CA PRO A 57 2.74 -26.22 28.44
C PRO A 57 2.92 -25.44 27.12
N LEU A 58 3.03 -24.10 27.17
CA LEU A 58 3.01 -23.28 25.96
C LEU A 58 4.27 -23.45 25.12
N LEU A 59 5.43 -23.58 25.77
CA LEU A 59 6.67 -23.91 25.06
C LEU A 59 6.60 -25.29 24.39
N ASP A 60 5.93 -26.26 25.03
CA ASP A 60 5.76 -27.62 24.48
C ASP A 60 4.73 -27.66 23.34
N ALA A 61 3.90 -26.62 23.22
CA ALA A 61 2.92 -26.47 22.15
C ALA A 61 3.49 -25.77 20.91
N ASP A 62 4.75 -25.31 20.94
CA ASP A 62 5.41 -24.76 19.76
C ASP A 62 5.64 -25.87 18.73
N ASN A 63 4.95 -25.75 17.61
CA ASN A 63 4.99 -26.69 16.49
C ASN A 63 5.81 -26.16 15.30
N THR A 64 6.60 -25.09 15.49
CA THR A 64 7.43 -24.50 14.44
C THR A 64 8.55 -25.48 14.06
N PRO A 65 8.54 -26.06 12.85
CA PRO A 65 9.53 -27.05 12.47
C PRO A 65 10.89 -26.36 12.19
N PRO A 66 12.03 -27.00 12.50
CA PRO A 66 13.36 -26.41 12.29
C PRO A 66 13.66 -26.04 10.82
N GLY A 67 13.06 -26.75 9.87
CA GLY A 67 13.23 -26.51 8.44
C GLY A 67 12.33 -25.42 7.86
N ASN A 68 11.38 -24.91 8.64
CA ASN A 68 10.52 -23.79 8.25
C ASN A 68 10.28 -22.86 9.45
N PRO A 69 11.34 -22.18 9.93
CA PRO A 69 11.21 -21.22 11.02
C PRO A 69 10.44 -19.98 10.57
N ILE A 70 9.83 -19.28 11.52
CA ILE A 70 9.22 -17.97 11.27
C ILE A 70 10.32 -16.97 10.91
N THR A 71 10.10 -16.19 9.84
CA THR A 71 10.98 -15.09 9.41
C THR A 71 10.17 -13.82 9.17
N ASP A 72 10.80 -12.67 9.31
CA ASP A 72 10.15 -11.37 9.09
C ASP A 72 9.63 -11.23 7.64
N ALA A 73 10.46 -11.64 6.67
CA ALA A 73 10.09 -11.64 5.26
C ALA A 73 8.95 -12.61 4.95
N GLY A 74 8.98 -13.83 5.48
CA GLY A 74 7.93 -14.82 5.28
C GLY A 74 6.58 -14.38 5.86
N ALA A 75 6.59 -13.81 7.06
CA ALA A 75 5.38 -13.23 7.68
C ALA A 75 4.86 -12.02 6.91
N ALA A 76 5.74 -11.14 6.42
CA ALA A 76 5.36 -10.00 5.59
C ALA A 76 4.71 -10.45 4.28
N LEU A 77 5.29 -11.43 3.59
CA LEU A 77 4.72 -12.03 2.39
C LEU A 77 3.34 -12.64 2.68
N GLY A 78 3.22 -13.42 3.76
CA GLY A 78 1.96 -14.02 4.18
C GLY A 78 0.84 -12.99 4.33
N ARG A 79 1.09 -11.86 5.01
CA ARG A 79 0.09 -10.78 5.10
C ARG A 79 -0.35 -10.30 3.73
N VAL A 80 0.59 -9.98 2.83
CA VAL A 80 0.27 -9.48 1.47
C VAL A 80 -0.52 -10.52 0.67
N LEU A 81 -0.25 -11.81 0.85
CA LEU A 81 -0.98 -12.89 0.16
C LEU A 81 -2.41 -13.11 0.68
N PHE A 82 -2.69 -12.73 1.94
CA PHE A 82 -3.98 -12.96 2.59
C PHE A 82 -4.86 -11.71 2.74
N TYR A 83 -4.36 -10.53 2.36
CA TYR A 83 -5.14 -9.29 2.23
C TYR A 83 -5.63 -9.08 0.80
#